data_AF-A0A8T8S8U0-F1
#
_entry.id   AF-A0A8T8S8U0-F1
#
_cell.length_a   1.000
_cell.length_b   1.000
_cell.length_c   1.000
_cell.angle_alpha   90.00
_cell.angle_beta   90.00
_cell.angle_gamma   90.00
#
_symmetry.space_group_name_H-M   'P 1'
#
loop_
_entity.id
_entity.type
_entity.pdbx_description
1 polymer ?
#
loop_
_entity_poly.entity_id
_entity_poly.type
_entity_poly.pdbx_seq_one_letter_code
_entity_poly.pdbx_strand_id
1 'polypeptide(L)'
;ARGRGKSATLGLALSAAIAHGYSNIYVTSPSPSNLGTLFDFFLRGLKELGYDDVADLEIFRGVPEGVGEGPIGAGDGAGKNQQVVLRVSVNARGSTNKQQRQVVQYLPPNSPAARDILASQAELLVIDEAAAIPLPILNDLLGSSARGASSANYMVWLSSTTDGYEGTGRGLSLKLLSKLRESGGSGLGGSADSALLGSFSSKNRALQRASQSGDLADGGGGGGGRKLPRQLKELTLSTPIRYNAGDPIEAWLYQLLCLPSADLQPSSSKTKTSTTSSSPPHPSECDLFLVNRDALFSFHPASEAFLQNMMNLYTSSHYKNSPNDLQLMADA
;
A
#
# COMPACT_ATOMS: atom_id res chain seq x y z
N ALA A 1 -8.79 4.79 -3.51
CA ALA A 1 -9.08 6.15 -3.02
C ALA A 1 -9.28 6.21 -1.50
N ARG A 2 -9.26 7.40 -0.88
CA ARG A 2 -9.39 7.60 0.59
C ARG A 2 -10.80 7.26 1.10
N GLY A 3 -10.96 6.73 2.31
CA GLY A 3 -12.29 6.51 2.89
C GLY A 3 -13.01 5.26 2.37
N ARG A 4 -12.27 4.33 1.77
CA ARG A 4 -12.76 3.02 1.28
C ARG A 4 -12.45 1.87 2.25
N GLY A 5 -12.09 2.19 3.50
CA GLY A 5 -11.87 1.19 4.55
C GLY A 5 -10.50 0.50 4.58
N LYS A 6 -9.51 0.98 3.81
CA LYS A 6 -8.18 0.36 3.65
C LYS A 6 -7.52 -0.14 4.96
N SER A 7 -7.34 0.73 5.95
CA SER A 7 -6.71 0.34 7.23
C SER A 7 -7.58 -0.63 8.05
N ALA A 8 -8.91 -0.51 7.95
CA ALA A 8 -9.84 -1.46 8.59
C ALA A 8 -9.76 -2.85 7.94
N THR A 9 -9.74 -2.90 6.60
CA THR A 9 -9.56 -4.14 5.83
C THR A 9 -8.22 -4.80 6.15
N LEU A 10 -7.13 -4.03 6.23
CA LEU A 10 -5.83 -4.56 6.64
C LEU A 10 -5.85 -5.11 8.07
N GLY A 11 -6.49 -4.41 9.02
CA GLY A 11 -6.62 -4.88 10.40
C GLY A 11 -7.35 -6.22 10.50
N LEU A 12 -8.48 -6.37 9.78
CA LEU A 12 -9.22 -7.63 9.72
C LEU A 12 -8.44 -8.73 8.98
N ALA A 13 -7.68 -8.39 7.94
CA ALA A 13 -6.83 -9.35 7.25
C ALA A 13 -5.70 -9.85 8.16
N LEU A 14 -5.16 -8.98 9.03
CA LEU A 14 -4.16 -9.37 10.03
C LEU A 14 -4.74 -10.34 11.07
N SER A 15 -5.97 -10.14 11.53
CA SER A 15 -6.60 -11.08 12.47
C SER A 15 -6.84 -12.44 11.81
N ALA A 16 -7.22 -12.46 10.54
CA ALA A 16 -7.29 -13.69 9.76
C ALA A 16 -5.91 -14.35 9.57
N ALA A 17 -4.83 -13.58 9.35
CA ALA A 17 -3.48 -14.12 9.27
C ALA A 17 -3.05 -14.80 10.57
N ILE A 18 -3.38 -14.21 11.73
CA ILE A 18 -3.19 -14.84 13.03
C ILE A 18 -3.98 -16.16 13.12
N ALA A 19 -5.26 -16.18 12.74
CA ALA A 19 -6.06 -17.40 12.73
C ALA A 19 -5.50 -18.49 11.80
N HIS A 20 -4.84 -18.10 10.71
CA HIS A 20 -4.17 -19.00 9.77
C HIS A 20 -2.76 -19.44 10.20
N GLY A 21 -2.29 -19.01 11.38
CA GLY A 21 -1.05 -19.51 11.99
C GLY A 21 0.22 -18.72 11.67
N TYR A 22 0.11 -17.53 11.06
CA TYR A 22 1.26 -16.64 10.90
C TYR A 22 1.74 -16.17 12.28
N SER A 23 3.02 -16.35 12.56
CA SER A 23 3.60 -16.11 13.89
C SER A 23 4.33 -14.78 13.97
N ASN A 24 5.17 -14.45 13.00
CA ASN A 24 6.01 -13.24 13.05
C ASN A 24 5.56 -12.25 11.97
N ILE A 25 4.67 -11.34 12.36
CA ILE A 25 4.09 -10.33 11.48
C ILE A 25 4.63 -8.94 11.84
N TYR A 26 5.11 -8.22 10.84
CA TYR A 26 5.61 -6.86 10.99
C TYR A 26 4.70 -5.90 10.25
N VAL A 27 4.40 -4.76 10.86
CA VAL A 27 3.60 -3.68 10.26
C VAL A 27 4.46 -2.43 10.20
N THR A 28 4.43 -1.71 9.08
CA THR A 28 5.16 -0.46 8.91
C THR A 28 4.28 0.59 8.24
N SER A 29 4.56 1.84 8.53
CA SER A 29 3.86 3.02 8.03
C SER A 29 4.79 4.24 8.14
N PRO A 30 4.48 5.38 7.48
CA PRO A 30 5.27 6.60 7.61
C PRO A 30 5.37 7.14 9.04
N SER A 31 4.33 6.92 9.84
CA SER A 31 4.25 7.26 11.26
C SER A 31 3.43 6.18 11.99
N PRO A 32 3.79 5.79 13.22
CA PRO A 32 3.03 4.79 13.98
C PRO A 32 1.62 5.27 14.36
N SER A 33 1.38 6.59 14.40
CA SER A 33 0.03 7.15 14.61
C SER A 33 -0.96 6.74 13.52
N ASN A 34 -0.49 6.49 12.28
CA ASN A 34 -1.34 6.07 11.17
C ASN A 34 -1.91 4.66 11.37
N LEU A 35 -1.33 3.86 12.27
CA LEU A 35 -1.75 2.47 12.51
C LEU A 35 -2.85 2.33 13.55
N GLY A 36 -3.32 3.43 14.15
CA GLY A 36 -4.35 3.38 15.20
C GLY A 36 -5.62 2.65 14.75
N THR A 37 -6.13 2.97 13.55
CA THR A 37 -7.32 2.30 12.99
C THR A 37 -7.03 0.84 12.62
N LEU A 38 -5.84 0.56 12.06
CA LEU A 38 -5.44 -0.80 11.70
C LEU A 38 -5.40 -1.71 12.93
N PHE A 39 -4.78 -1.25 14.03
CA PHE A 39 -4.73 -2.03 15.27
C PHE A 39 -6.10 -2.13 15.97
N ASP A 40 -6.96 -1.10 15.91
CA ASP A 40 -8.33 -1.19 16.43
C ASP A 40 -9.13 -2.30 15.72
N PHE A 41 -9.12 -2.33 14.39
CA PHE A 41 -9.80 -3.38 13.63
C PHE A 41 -9.13 -4.74 13.76
N PHE A 42 -7.82 -4.79 13.93
CA PHE A 42 -7.11 -6.04 14.24
C PHE A 42 -7.58 -6.64 15.58
N LEU A 43 -7.63 -5.85 16.64
CA LEU A 43 -8.08 -6.30 17.96
C LEU A 43 -9.57 -6.71 17.94
N ARG A 44 -10.42 -5.94 17.25
CA ARG A 44 -11.84 -6.32 17.04
C ARG A 44 -11.97 -7.63 16.27
N GLY A 45 -11.13 -7.85 15.26
CA GLY A 45 -11.11 -9.09 14.50
C GLY A 45 -10.68 -10.28 15.34
N LEU A 46 -9.67 -10.13 16.21
CA LEU A 46 -9.27 -11.17 17.16
C LEU A 46 -10.41 -11.48 18.15
N LYS A 47 -11.07 -10.46 18.69
CA LYS A 47 -12.21 -10.65 19.57
C LYS A 47 -13.34 -11.45 18.92
N GLU A 48 -13.67 -11.15 17.66
CA GLU A 48 -14.69 -11.89 16.91
C GLU A 48 -14.27 -13.33 16.62
N LEU A 49 -12.96 -13.59 16.49
CA LEU A 49 -12.40 -14.94 16.37
C LEU A 49 -12.35 -15.69 17.72
N GLY A 50 -12.80 -15.07 18.81
CA GLY A 50 -12.91 -15.69 20.14
C GLY A 50 -11.68 -15.53 21.04
N TYR A 51 -10.73 -14.66 20.68
CA TYR A 51 -9.58 -14.35 21.54
C TYR A 51 -9.99 -13.41 22.67
N ASP A 52 -9.53 -13.69 23.89
CA ASP A 52 -9.79 -12.86 25.06
C ASP A 52 -8.70 -11.79 25.29
N ASP A 53 -9.12 -10.54 25.50
CA ASP A 53 -8.22 -9.40 25.63
C ASP A 53 -7.26 -9.50 26.83
N VAL A 54 -7.64 -10.24 27.89
CA VAL A 54 -6.86 -10.35 29.14
C VAL A 54 -6.07 -11.65 29.19
N ALA A 55 -6.69 -12.76 28.78
CA ALA A 55 -6.08 -14.08 28.86
C ALA A 55 -5.13 -14.37 27.69
N ASP A 56 -5.48 -13.91 26.48
CA ASP A 56 -4.80 -14.32 25.26
C ASP A 56 -3.87 -13.24 24.69
N LEU A 57 -4.10 -11.96 25.01
CA LEU A 57 -3.40 -10.84 24.40
C LEU A 57 -2.46 -10.12 25.39
N GLU A 58 -1.27 -9.78 24.90
CA GLU A 58 -0.35 -8.86 25.56
C GLU A 58 -0.10 -7.66 24.62
N ILE A 59 -0.65 -6.50 24.97
CA ILE A 59 -0.62 -5.29 24.15
C ILE A 59 0.40 -4.31 24.72
N PHE A 60 1.46 -4.03 23.95
CA PHE A 60 2.45 -3.02 24.29
C PHE A 60 2.14 -1.71 23.58
N ARG A 61 2.03 -0.65 24.37
CA ARG A 61 1.79 0.72 23.90
C ARG A 61 2.97 1.59 24.26
N GLY A 62 3.33 2.51 23.37
CA GLY A 62 4.44 3.43 23.59
C GLY A 62 4.14 4.80 23.00
N VAL A 63 4.97 5.78 23.35
CA VAL A 63 4.97 7.09 22.71
C VAL A 63 5.88 7.01 21.48
N PRO A 64 5.46 7.48 20.29
CA PRO A 64 6.32 7.52 19.12
C PRO A 64 7.59 8.33 19.39
N GLU A 65 8.76 7.80 19.04
CA GLU A 65 10.00 8.60 19.02
C GLU A 65 9.85 9.74 17.98
N GLY A 66 10.20 10.97 18.36
CA GLY A 66 10.09 12.16 17.52
C GLY A 66 8.87 13.05 17.76
N VAL A 67 7.94 12.67 18.63
CA VAL A 67 6.94 13.59 19.20
C VAL A 67 7.49 14.12 20.52
N GLY A 68 8.52 14.95 20.41
CA GLY A 68 9.09 15.67 21.54
C GLY A 68 8.06 16.65 22.10
N GLU A 69 8.01 16.70 23.43
CA GLU A 69 7.30 17.63 24.29
C GLU A 69 6.97 18.96 23.59
N GLY A 70 5.67 19.22 23.41
CA GLY A 70 5.21 20.56 23.06
C GLY A 70 5.69 21.57 24.10
N PRO A 71 5.77 22.86 23.74
CA PRO A 71 6.36 23.88 24.59
C PRO A 71 5.73 23.86 25.99
N ILE A 72 6.60 23.85 27.01
CA ILE A 72 6.23 23.96 28.42
C ILE A 72 5.57 25.33 28.61
N GLY A 73 4.24 25.36 28.62
CA GLY A 73 3.46 26.57 28.89
C GLY A 73 2.46 26.95 27.81
N ALA A 74 1.46 26.10 27.58
CA ALA A 74 0.16 26.57 27.08
C ALA A 74 -0.92 25.73 27.76
N GLY A 75 -1.69 26.38 28.63
CA GLY A 75 -2.84 25.77 29.29
C GLY A 75 -3.86 25.33 28.26
N ASP A 76 -4.26 24.06 28.37
CA ASP A 76 -5.58 23.49 28.07
C ASP A 76 -5.42 22.02 27.64
N GLY A 77 -5.36 21.14 28.65
CA GLY A 77 -5.91 19.76 28.69
C GLY A 77 -5.79 18.74 27.53
N ALA A 78 -5.24 19.08 26.36
CA ALA A 78 -5.40 18.33 25.11
C ALA A 78 -4.09 17.74 24.54
N GLY A 79 -2.96 17.91 25.24
CA GLY A 79 -1.65 17.38 24.84
C GLY A 79 -1.21 16.10 25.58
N LYS A 80 -2.14 15.35 26.20
CA LYS A 80 -1.80 14.13 26.95
C LYS A 80 -1.34 13.00 26.01
N ASN A 81 -0.06 12.66 26.04
CA ASN A 81 0.53 11.33 25.81
C ASN A 81 -0.32 10.39 24.94
N GLN A 82 -0.38 10.62 23.63
CA GLN A 82 -1.10 9.72 22.73
C GLN A 82 -0.28 8.44 22.53
N GLN A 83 -0.44 7.49 23.46
CA GLN A 83 0.18 6.18 23.36
C GLN A 83 -0.42 5.42 22.18
N VAL A 84 0.45 4.90 21.33
CA VAL A 84 0.10 4.09 20.16
C VAL A 84 0.42 2.62 20.43
N VAL A 85 -0.33 1.71 19.82
CA VAL A 85 -0.02 0.27 19.88
C VAL A 85 1.21 0.03 19.02
N LEU A 86 2.26 -0.52 19.65
CA LEU A 86 3.52 -0.85 18.96
C LEU A 86 3.69 -2.35 18.78
N ARG A 87 3.09 -3.16 19.66
CA ARG A 87 3.18 -4.62 19.57
C ARG A 87 1.97 -5.27 20.22
N VAL A 88 1.47 -6.32 19.59
CA VAL A 88 0.47 -7.22 20.14
C VAL A 88 1.04 -8.62 20.08
N SER A 89 1.12 -9.28 21.22
CA SER A 89 1.45 -10.70 21.28
C SER A 89 0.22 -11.52 21.61
N VAL A 90 0.08 -12.64 20.95
CA VAL A 90 -1.01 -13.60 21.13
C VAL A 90 -0.42 -14.87 21.75
N ASN A 91 -0.92 -15.22 22.92
CA ASN A 91 -0.47 -16.37 23.69
C ASN A 91 -0.88 -17.68 23.00
N ALA A 92 -0.07 -18.73 23.19
CA ALA A 92 -0.29 -20.04 22.57
C ALA A 92 -1.61 -20.74 22.98
N ARG A 93 -2.28 -20.27 24.06
CA ARG A 93 -3.60 -20.80 24.48
C ARG A 93 -4.74 -20.28 23.61
N GLY A 94 -4.70 -19.01 23.22
CA GLY A 94 -5.66 -18.40 22.29
C GLY A 94 -5.34 -18.70 20.82
N SER A 95 -4.08 -18.99 20.48
CA SER A 95 -3.68 -19.33 19.11
C SER A 95 -4.39 -20.59 18.60
N THR A 96 -4.96 -20.50 17.38
CA THR A 96 -5.49 -21.64 16.62
C THR A 96 -4.43 -22.72 16.42
N ASN A 97 -3.16 -22.33 16.36
CA ASN A 97 -1.99 -23.20 16.35
C ASN A 97 -1.41 -23.26 17.77
N LYS A 98 -1.96 -24.19 18.58
CA LYS A 98 -1.73 -24.37 20.04
C LYS A 98 -0.27 -24.53 20.52
N GLN A 99 0.73 -24.29 19.69
CA GLN A 99 2.15 -24.52 20.00
C GLN A 99 3.05 -23.30 19.85
N GLN A 100 2.62 -22.18 19.23
CA GLN A 100 3.51 -21.03 19.00
C GLN A 100 2.87 -19.69 19.36
N ARG A 101 3.62 -18.86 20.09
CA ARG A 101 3.28 -17.45 20.37
C ARG A 101 3.34 -16.67 19.06
N GLN A 102 2.30 -15.90 18.77
CA GLN A 102 2.24 -15.06 17.57
C GLN A 102 2.43 -13.60 17.97
N VAL A 103 3.03 -12.81 17.11
CA VAL A 103 3.41 -11.42 17.39
C VAL A 103 3.14 -10.58 16.15
N VAL A 104 2.40 -9.49 16.34
CA VAL A 104 2.26 -8.40 15.38
C VAL A 104 2.97 -7.19 15.95
N GLN A 105 3.98 -6.67 15.27
CA GLN A 105 4.76 -5.54 15.77
C GLN A 105 5.02 -4.47 14.73
N TYR A 106 4.95 -3.21 15.18
CA TYR A 106 5.37 -2.06 14.41
C TYR A 106 6.89 -2.09 14.20
N LEU A 107 7.29 -1.83 12.97
CA LEU A 107 8.68 -1.66 12.57
C LEU A 107 8.83 -0.31 11.88
N PRO A 108 9.61 0.62 12.44
CA PRO A 108 9.92 1.88 11.76
C PRO A 108 10.60 1.62 10.41
N PRO A 109 10.14 2.26 9.32
CA PRO A 109 10.65 1.95 7.97
C PRO A 109 12.13 2.32 7.80
N ASN A 110 12.60 3.30 8.55
CA ASN A 110 13.99 3.79 8.53
C ASN A 110 14.90 3.10 9.56
N SER A 111 14.43 2.07 10.29
CA SER A 111 15.24 1.40 11.29
C SER A 111 16.40 0.64 10.62
N PRO A 112 17.67 0.87 10.99
CA PRO A 112 18.81 0.17 10.42
C PRO A 112 18.72 -1.36 10.60
N ALA A 113 18.10 -1.81 11.68
CA ALA A 113 17.91 -3.23 11.98
C ALA A 113 16.72 -3.86 11.24
N ALA A 114 15.85 -3.07 10.61
CA ALA A 114 14.63 -3.56 9.98
C ALA A 114 14.92 -4.67 8.97
N ARG A 115 15.92 -4.45 8.10
CA ARG A 115 16.26 -5.40 7.03
C ARG A 115 16.70 -6.75 7.58
N ASP A 116 17.54 -6.76 8.61
CA ASP A 116 18.09 -7.99 9.17
C ASP A 116 17.06 -8.74 10.00
N ILE A 117 16.20 -8.02 10.75
CA ILE A 117 15.05 -8.59 11.45
C ILE A 117 14.08 -9.24 10.47
N LEU A 118 13.70 -8.51 9.40
CA LEU A 118 12.78 -9.02 8.38
C LEU A 118 13.36 -10.24 7.65
N ALA A 119 14.65 -10.21 7.32
CA ALA A 119 15.30 -11.32 6.62
C ALA A 119 15.39 -12.61 7.45
N SER A 120 15.49 -12.48 8.78
CA SER A 120 15.71 -13.62 9.69
C SER A 120 14.44 -14.15 10.34
N GLN A 121 13.47 -13.28 10.66
CA GLN A 121 12.34 -13.63 11.53
C GLN A 121 10.96 -13.47 10.88
N ALA A 122 10.81 -12.60 9.88
CA ALA A 122 9.49 -12.27 9.36
C ALA A 122 8.89 -13.39 8.49
N GLU A 123 7.58 -13.57 8.63
CA GLU A 123 6.77 -14.40 7.74
C GLU A 123 5.85 -13.52 6.87
N LEU A 124 5.39 -12.39 7.43
CA LEU A 124 4.54 -11.42 6.78
C LEU A 124 4.97 -9.99 7.14
N LEU A 125 5.12 -9.14 6.13
CA LEU A 125 5.29 -7.70 6.27
C LEU A 125 4.07 -6.98 5.69
N VAL A 126 3.46 -6.08 6.47
CA VAL A 126 2.38 -5.20 6.03
C VAL A 126 2.88 -3.77 5.98
N ILE A 127 2.77 -3.11 4.83
CA ILE A 127 3.18 -1.72 4.63
C ILE A 127 1.93 -0.90 4.35
N ASP A 128 1.49 -0.10 5.33
CA ASP A 128 0.39 0.85 5.13
C ASP A 128 0.92 2.21 4.64
N GLU A 129 0.18 2.84 3.74
CA GLU A 129 0.60 4.06 3.02
C GLU A 129 2.00 3.98 2.40
N ALA A 130 2.28 2.89 1.66
CA ALA A 130 3.56 2.65 1.01
C ALA A 130 4.01 3.81 0.09
N ALA A 131 3.07 4.54 -0.52
CA ALA A 131 3.38 5.70 -1.36
C ALA A 131 3.91 6.92 -0.62
N ALA A 132 3.82 6.96 0.70
CA ALA A 132 4.43 8.00 1.51
C ALA A 132 5.85 7.63 2.00
N ILE A 133 6.29 6.38 1.79
CA ILE A 133 7.63 5.92 2.14
C ILE A 133 8.56 6.09 0.93
N PRO A 134 9.76 6.68 1.07
CA PRO A 134 10.72 6.81 -0.03
C PRO A 134 11.07 5.46 -0.70
N LEU A 135 11.18 5.46 -2.03
CA LEU A 135 11.47 4.23 -2.81
C LEU A 135 12.73 3.47 -2.38
N PRO A 136 13.87 4.11 -2.03
CA PRO A 136 15.05 3.38 -1.56
C PRO A 136 14.75 2.53 -0.32
N ILE A 137 14.07 3.13 0.67
CA ILE A 137 13.65 2.46 1.90
C ILE A 137 12.67 1.33 1.59
N LEU A 138 11.71 1.58 0.70
CA LEU A 138 10.73 0.56 0.31
C LEU A 138 11.39 -0.63 -0.40
N ASN A 139 12.38 -0.40 -1.27
CA ASN A 139 13.12 -1.47 -1.93
C ASN A 139 13.90 -2.32 -0.92
N ASP A 140 14.50 -1.69 0.10
CA ASP A 140 15.20 -2.38 1.19
C ASP A 140 14.22 -3.25 2.01
N LEU A 141 13.05 -2.70 2.35
CA LEU A 141 11.96 -3.42 3.04
C LEU A 141 11.33 -4.55 2.20
N LEU A 142 11.42 -4.48 0.88
CA LEU A 142 10.99 -5.57 -0.01
C LEU A 142 12.07 -6.64 -0.21
N GLY A 143 13.28 -6.39 0.31
CA GLY A 143 14.47 -7.22 0.07
C GLY A 143 14.87 -7.25 -1.40
N SER A 144 14.60 -6.17 -2.14
CA SER A 144 14.94 -6.03 -3.56
C SER A 144 16.40 -5.57 -3.67
N SER A 145 17.25 -6.42 -4.25
CA SER A 145 18.61 -6.00 -4.61
C SER A 145 18.60 -5.32 -5.98
N ALA A 146 19.65 -4.52 -6.29
CA ALA A 146 19.84 -3.76 -7.54
C ALA A 146 19.76 -4.59 -8.86
N ARG A 147 19.52 -5.90 -8.77
CA ARG A 147 19.39 -6.85 -9.90
C ARG A 147 17.98 -7.44 -10.07
N GLY A 148 16.94 -6.85 -9.46
CA GLY A 148 15.54 -7.27 -9.67
C GLY A 148 15.14 -8.60 -9.02
N ALA A 149 16.10 -9.36 -8.49
CA ALA A 149 15.83 -10.54 -7.67
C ALA A 149 15.50 -10.11 -6.25
N SER A 150 14.30 -10.45 -5.77
CA SER A 150 13.98 -10.33 -4.36
C SER A 150 14.59 -11.49 -3.59
N SER A 151 15.37 -11.16 -2.57
CA SER A 151 16.03 -12.16 -1.70
C SER A 151 15.20 -12.50 -0.46
N ALA A 152 14.12 -11.76 -0.19
CA ALA A 152 13.36 -11.90 1.04
C ALA A 152 12.36 -13.07 0.99
N ASN A 153 12.33 -13.87 2.05
CA ASN A 153 11.57 -15.13 2.15
C ASN A 153 10.19 -14.97 2.83
N TYR A 154 9.69 -13.75 2.96
CA TYR A 154 8.42 -13.42 3.60
C TYR A 154 7.40 -12.86 2.62
N MET A 155 6.11 -13.02 2.93
CA MET A 155 5.02 -12.40 2.18
C MET A 155 4.94 -10.90 2.49
N VAL A 156 4.56 -10.09 1.50
CA VAL A 156 4.38 -8.64 1.69
C VAL A 156 2.99 -8.22 1.26
N TRP A 157 2.30 -7.47 2.12
CA TRP A 157 1.09 -6.73 1.78
C TRP A 157 1.41 -5.25 1.68
N LEU A 158 1.11 -4.67 0.52
CA LEU A 158 1.27 -3.24 0.28
C LEU A 158 -0.10 -2.59 0.24
N SER A 159 -0.22 -1.45 0.91
CA SER A 159 -1.41 -0.63 0.92
C SER A 159 -1.03 0.81 0.59
N SER A 160 -1.81 1.44 -0.27
CA SER A 160 -1.54 2.79 -0.74
C SER A 160 -2.84 3.47 -1.18
N THR A 161 -2.88 4.80 -1.06
CA THR A 161 -3.97 5.62 -1.60
C THR A 161 -3.54 6.17 -2.96
N THR A 162 -4.17 5.68 -4.04
CA THR A 162 -3.94 6.12 -5.43
C THR A 162 -4.56 7.49 -5.71
N ASP A 163 -5.84 7.63 -5.36
CA ASP A 163 -6.65 8.80 -5.71
C ASP A 163 -7.18 9.48 -4.44
N GLY A 164 -7.05 10.80 -4.41
CA GLY A 164 -7.53 11.63 -3.32
C GLY A 164 -6.60 12.79 -3.01
N TYR A 165 -7.11 13.72 -2.20
CA TYR A 165 -6.44 14.96 -1.82
C TYR A 165 -5.20 14.76 -0.91
N GLU A 166 -4.86 13.54 -0.51
CA GLU A 166 -3.58 13.23 0.16
C GLU A 166 -2.88 12.02 -0.51
N GLY A 167 -3.39 11.58 -1.67
CA GLY A 167 -2.96 10.36 -2.35
C GLY A 167 -1.70 10.59 -3.18
N THR A 168 -0.56 10.06 -2.72
CA THR A 168 0.71 10.06 -3.46
C THR A 168 0.90 8.80 -4.32
N GLY A 169 -0.12 7.95 -4.41
CA GLY A 169 -0.01 6.58 -4.90
C GLY A 169 0.23 6.40 -6.39
N ARG A 170 -0.03 7.40 -7.23
CA ARG A 170 0.09 7.24 -8.69
C ARG A 170 1.55 7.09 -9.13
N GLY A 171 2.44 7.95 -8.65
CA GLY A 171 3.88 7.85 -8.94
C GLY A 171 4.51 6.55 -8.41
N LEU A 172 4.09 6.10 -7.22
CA LEU A 172 4.47 4.79 -6.68
C LEU A 172 3.92 3.65 -7.55
N SER A 173 2.63 3.67 -7.90
CA SER A 173 2.00 2.60 -8.69
C SER A 173 2.71 2.42 -10.04
N LEU A 174 3.05 3.52 -10.73
CA LEU A 174 3.73 3.46 -12.02
C LEU A 174 5.18 2.97 -11.88
N LYS A 175 5.95 3.50 -10.91
CA LYS A 175 7.39 3.21 -10.81
C LYS A 175 7.69 1.91 -10.08
N LEU A 176 6.97 1.61 -9.00
CA LEU A 176 7.18 0.41 -8.18
C LEU A 176 6.49 -0.80 -8.79
N LEU A 177 5.21 -0.70 -9.18
CA LEU A 177 4.51 -1.88 -9.72
C LEU A 177 5.07 -2.25 -11.09
N SER A 178 5.48 -1.32 -11.95
CA SER A 178 6.17 -1.66 -13.20
C SER A 178 7.43 -2.48 -12.92
N LYS A 179 8.28 -2.02 -11.99
CA LYS A 179 9.48 -2.77 -11.57
C LYS A 179 9.16 -4.15 -11.00
N LEU A 180 8.11 -4.26 -10.18
CA LEU A 180 7.68 -5.54 -9.61
C LEU A 180 7.07 -6.48 -10.67
N ARG A 181 6.35 -5.95 -11.66
CA ARG A 181 5.80 -6.71 -12.80
C ARG A 181 6.92 -7.20 -13.72
N GLU A 182 7.90 -6.35 -14.02
CA GLU A 182 9.10 -6.70 -14.79
C GLU A 182 9.93 -7.78 -14.08
N SER A 183 10.04 -7.70 -12.75
CA SER A 183 10.78 -8.67 -11.93
C SER A 183 10.02 -9.98 -11.66
N GLY A 184 8.68 -9.93 -11.69
CA GLY A 184 7.78 -11.06 -11.38
C GLY A 184 7.63 -12.10 -12.48
N GLY A 185 8.22 -11.88 -13.65
CA GLY A 185 8.10 -12.75 -14.82
C GLY A 185 6.75 -12.57 -15.49
N SER A 186 6.79 -12.18 -16.76
CA SER A 186 5.64 -12.12 -17.65
C SER A 186 4.96 -13.49 -17.78
N GLY A 187 3.95 -13.72 -16.95
CA GLY A 187 3.03 -14.84 -17.07
C GLY A 187 1.66 -14.39 -16.58
N LEU A 188 0.74 -14.17 -17.54
CA LEU A 188 -0.67 -13.80 -17.35
C LEU A 188 -0.93 -12.29 -17.26
N GLY A 189 -0.63 -11.58 -18.36
CA GLY A 189 -1.43 -10.44 -18.76
C GLY A 189 -2.79 -10.93 -19.25
N GLY A 190 -3.83 -10.69 -18.47
CA GLY A 190 -5.21 -10.99 -18.83
C GLY A 190 -6.15 -10.40 -17.80
N SER A 191 -6.88 -9.36 -18.21
CA SER A 191 -8.03 -8.84 -17.48
C SER A 191 -8.95 -10.00 -17.10
N ALA A 192 -9.13 -10.27 -15.80
CA ALA A 192 -10.07 -11.27 -15.32
C ALA A 192 -10.82 -10.68 -14.12
N ASP A 193 -11.90 -9.99 -14.47
CA ASP A 193 -13.00 -9.65 -13.60
C ASP A 193 -13.51 -10.88 -12.84
N SER A 194 -13.81 -10.69 -11.55
CA SER A 194 -14.98 -11.25 -10.87
C SER A 194 -15.32 -12.76 -11.03
N ALA A 195 -14.35 -13.68 -11.02
CA ALA A 195 -14.65 -15.12 -11.15
C ALA A 195 -13.87 -16.08 -10.22
N LEU A 196 -13.13 -15.59 -9.21
CA LEU A 196 -12.29 -16.43 -8.34
C LEU A 196 -12.74 -16.55 -6.88
N LEU A 197 -13.96 -16.11 -6.54
CA LEU A 197 -14.54 -16.29 -5.20
C LEU A 197 -15.30 -17.62 -5.03
N GLY A 198 -15.10 -18.60 -5.92
CA GLY A 198 -15.93 -19.81 -5.99
C GLY A 198 -15.20 -21.10 -6.33
N SER A 199 -13.99 -21.33 -5.79
CA SER A 199 -13.42 -22.71 -5.77
C SER A 199 -12.25 -22.86 -4.80
N PHE A 200 -12.53 -22.79 -3.51
CA PHE A 200 -11.63 -23.34 -2.48
C PHE A 200 -12.08 -24.77 -2.15
N SER A 201 -11.85 -25.72 -3.06
CA SER A 201 -11.97 -27.13 -2.72
C SER A 201 -11.04 -28.00 -3.58
N SER A 202 -10.20 -28.77 -2.89
CA SER A 202 -9.69 -30.08 -3.33
C SER A 202 -8.40 -30.21 -4.16
N LYS A 203 -7.62 -29.15 -4.47
CA LYS A 203 -6.37 -29.33 -5.27
C LYS A 203 -5.01 -29.13 -4.59
N ASN A 204 -4.94 -28.92 -3.27
CA ASN A 204 -3.66 -28.81 -2.55
C ASN A 204 -3.18 -30.11 -1.87
N ARG A 205 -3.72 -31.28 -2.23
CA ARG A 205 -3.29 -32.57 -1.67
C ARG A 205 -2.14 -33.25 -2.42
N ALA A 206 -1.74 -32.75 -3.59
CA ALA A 206 -0.73 -33.38 -4.45
C ALA A 206 0.72 -32.92 -4.20
N LEU A 207 0.94 -31.83 -3.46
CA LEU A 207 2.28 -31.29 -3.18
C LEU A 207 2.87 -31.72 -1.83
N GLN A 208 2.13 -32.50 -1.03
CA GLN A 208 2.54 -32.96 0.30
C GLN A 208 3.05 -34.42 0.35
N ARG A 209 3.17 -35.11 -0.80
CA ARG A 209 3.63 -36.52 -0.86
C ARG A 209 5.05 -36.71 -1.42
N ALA A 210 5.77 -35.65 -1.78
CA ALA A 210 7.13 -35.74 -2.32
C ALA A 210 8.24 -35.59 -1.27
N SER A 211 7.94 -35.74 0.03
CA SER A 211 8.91 -35.67 1.13
C SER A 211 9.13 -37.00 1.87
N GLN A 212 8.65 -38.12 1.33
CA GLN A 212 8.95 -39.46 1.87
C GLN A 212 9.26 -40.44 0.74
N SER A 213 10.48 -40.38 0.23
CA SER A 213 11.21 -41.55 -0.27
C SER A 213 12.67 -41.12 -0.42
N GLY A 214 13.49 -41.54 0.54
CA GLY A 214 14.94 -41.42 0.40
C GLY A 214 15.42 -42.40 -0.66
N ASP A 215 16.27 -41.93 -1.57
CA ASP A 215 17.27 -42.76 -2.22
C ASP A 215 18.53 -41.94 -2.44
N LEU A 216 19.65 -42.57 -2.09
CA LEU A 216 21.01 -42.06 -2.06
C LEU A 216 21.53 -41.86 -3.48
N ALA A 217 22.04 -40.66 -3.79
CA ALA A 217 23.07 -40.49 -4.81
C ALA A 217 23.95 -39.27 -4.49
N ASP A 218 25.20 -39.61 -4.22
CA ASP A 218 26.39 -38.76 -4.11
C ASP A 218 26.60 -37.91 -5.38
N GLY A 219 27.05 -36.67 -5.20
CA GLY A 219 27.26 -35.72 -6.29
C GLY A 219 27.38 -34.28 -5.82
N GLY A 220 28.59 -33.89 -5.40
CA GLY A 220 28.93 -32.53 -5.01
C GLY A 220 28.62 -31.48 -6.07
N GLY A 221 27.85 -30.47 -5.69
CA GLY A 221 27.58 -29.27 -6.48
C GLY A 221 26.78 -28.28 -5.64
N GLY A 222 27.37 -27.13 -5.30
CA GLY A 222 26.76 -26.08 -4.48
C GLY A 222 25.44 -25.58 -5.05
N GLY A 223 24.33 -26.10 -4.54
CA GLY A 223 22.98 -25.73 -4.92
C GLY A 223 22.58 -24.39 -4.32
N GLY A 224 22.94 -23.30 -4.98
CA GLY A 224 22.27 -22.02 -4.78
C GLY A 224 20.80 -22.16 -5.20
N GLY A 225 19.92 -22.45 -4.24
CA GLY A 225 18.50 -22.62 -4.46
C GLY A 225 17.95 -21.45 -5.26
N ARG A 226 17.48 -21.71 -6.49
CA ARG A 226 16.83 -20.70 -7.35
C ARG A 226 15.57 -20.23 -6.60
N LYS A 227 15.66 -19.06 -5.97
CA LYS A 227 14.51 -18.39 -5.37
C LYS A 227 13.49 -18.08 -6.47
N LEU A 228 12.26 -18.56 -6.29
CA LEU A 228 11.17 -18.29 -7.23
C LEU A 228 10.88 -16.78 -7.30
N PRO A 229 10.54 -16.23 -8.46
CA PRO A 229 10.19 -14.82 -8.59
C PRO A 229 8.94 -14.50 -7.76
N ARG A 230 8.91 -13.33 -7.13
CA ARG A 230 7.73 -12.86 -6.40
C ARG A 230 6.57 -12.62 -7.37
N GLN A 231 5.41 -13.17 -7.05
CA GLN A 231 4.18 -12.87 -7.78
C GLN A 231 3.51 -11.63 -7.20
N LEU A 232 3.15 -10.68 -8.07
CA LEU A 232 2.39 -9.49 -7.71
C LEU A 232 0.90 -9.76 -7.98
N LYS A 233 0.05 -9.54 -6.97
CA LYS A 233 -1.41 -9.52 -7.12
C LYS A 233 -1.94 -8.19 -6.63
N GLU A 234 -2.65 -7.49 -7.51
CA GLU A 234 -3.22 -6.18 -7.22
C GLU A 234 -4.72 -6.31 -6.88
N LEU A 235 -5.16 -5.55 -5.89
CA LEU A 235 -6.55 -5.45 -5.47
C LEU A 235 -6.90 -3.98 -5.28
N THR A 236 -8.12 -3.58 -5.66
CA THR A 236 -8.58 -2.19 -5.56
C THR A 236 -9.84 -2.12 -4.71
N LEU A 237 -9.85 -1.18 -3.75
CA LEU A 237 -11.03 -0.84 -2.98
C LEU A 237 -11.67 0.43 -3.59
N SER A 238 -12.84 0.27 -4.21
CA SER A 238 -13.59 1.35 -4.86
C SER A 238 -14.78 1.84 -4.02
N THR A 239 -15.52 0.91 -3.40
CA THR A 239 -16.74 1.21 -2.65
C THR A 239 -16.45 2.06 -1.40
N PRO A 240 -17.01 3.28 -1.28
CA PRO A 240 -16.88 4.10 -0.09
C PRO A 240 -17.62 3.48 1.11
N ILE A 241 -17.13 3.73 2.33
CA ILE A 241 -17.77 3.23 3.56
C ILE A 241 -18.43 4.34 4.40
N ARG A 242 -18.20 5.61 4.07
CA ARG A 242 -18.72 6.77 4.82
C ARG A 242 -19.93 7.42 4.17
N TYR A 243 -20.09 7.22 2.87
CA TYR A 243 -21.10 7.83 2.02
C TYR A 243 -21.45 6.85 0.90
N ASN A 244 -22.49 7.16 0.13
CA ASN A 244 -22.95 6.29 -0.94
C ASN A 244 -22.01 6.31 -2.13
N ALA A 245 -21.98 5.21 -2.89
CA ALA A 245 -21.30 5.19 -4.18
C ALA A 245 -21.96 6.19 -5.14
N GLY A 246 -21.16 6.96 -5.88
CA GLY A 246 -21.66 7.97 -6.82
C GLY A 246 -22.16 9.25 -6.15
N ASP A 247 -21.64 9.62 -4.97
CA ASP A 247 -21.99 10.87 -4.31
C ASP A 247 -21.62 12.09 -5.20
N PRO A 248 -22.60 12.94 -5.59
CA PRO A 248 -22.34 14.07 -6.47
C PRO A 248 -21.40 15.12 -5.83
N ILE A 249 -21.35 15.20 -4.49
CA ILE A 249 -20.43 16.10 -3.78
C ILE A 249 -19.01 15.59 -3.88
N GLU A 250 -18.80 14.27 -3.80
CA GLU A 250 -17.48 13.69 -4.04
C GLU A 250 -17.03 13.95 -5.48
N ALA A 251 -17.91 13.73 -6.46
CA ALA A 251 -17.60 13.97 -7.88
C ALA A 251 -17.23 15.45 -8.13
N TRP A 252 -18.03 16.38 -7.61
CA TRP A 252 -17.76 17.81 -7.68
C TRP A 252 -16.43 18.18 -7.03
N LEU A 253 -16.13 17.64 -5.85
CA LEU A 253 -14.88 17.92 -5.14
C LEU A 253 -13.65 17.42 -5.92
N TYR A 254 -13.73 16.24 -6.51
CA TYR A 254 -12.65 15.70 -7.34
C TYR A 254 -12.44 16.52 -8.60
N GLN A 255 -13.53 16.98 -9.23
CA GLN A 255 -13.45 17.88 -10.37
C GLN A 255 -12.80 19.21 -9.98
N LEU A 256 -13.26 19.84 -8.90
CA LEU A 256 -12.75 21.12 -8.41
C LEU A 256 -11.25 21.07 -8.07
N LEU A 257 -10.83 20.02 -7.35
CA LEU A 257 -9.44 19.84 -6.94
C LEU A 257 -8.56 19.24 -8.05
N CYS A 258 -9.09 19.07 -9.26
CA CYS A 258 -8.40 18.45 -10.39
C CYS A 258 -7.77 17.10 -10.05
N LEU A 259 -8.46 16.32 -9.22
CA LEU A 259 -8.02 15.00 -8.81
C LEU A 259 -8.43 13.98 -9.87
N PRO A 260 -7.55 13.03 -10.23
CA PRO A 260 -7.89 11.99 -11.17
C PRO A 260 -9.07 11.17 -10.62
N SER A 261 -10.19 11.21 -11.33
CA SER A 261 -11.31 10.29 -11.14
C SER A 261 -11.26 9.25 -12.24
N ALA A 262 -11.60 7.99 -11.92
CA ALA A 262 -11.73 6.95 -12.95
C ALA A 262 -12.72 7.36 -14.06
N ASP A 263 -13.71 8.19 -13.72
CA ASP A 263 -14.70 8.75 -14.65
C ASP A 263 -14.22 9.96 -15.45
N LEU A 264 -13.15 10.63 -14.99
CA LEU A 264 -12.56 11.83 -15.61
C LEU A 264 -11.25 11.53 -16.35
N GLN A 265 -10.73 10.31 -16.26
CA GLN A 265 -9.73 9.90 -17.23
C GLN A 265 -10.41 9.97 -18.60
N PRO A 266 -9.81 10.65 -19.60
CA PRO A 266 -10.35 10.60 -20.93
C PRO A 266 -10.46 9.13 -21.29
N SER A 267 -11.70 8.62 -21.36
CA SER A 267 -11.91 7.25 -21.75
C SER A 267 -11.16 7.12 -23.07
N SER A 268 -10.27 6.14 -23.16
CA SER A 268 -9.72 5.70 -24.44
C SER A 268 -10.81 5.02 -25.28
N SER A 269 -12.05 5.54 -25.24
CA SER A 269 -13.21 5.04 -25.95
C SER A 269 -13.87 6.19 -26.74
N LYS A 270 -13.80 6.04 -28.05
CA LYS A 270 -14.71 6.60 -29.07
C LYS A 270 -14.56 8.08 -29.45
N THR A 271 -13.34 8.62 -29.51
CA THR A 271 -13.01 9.50 -30.64
C THR A 271 -12.56 8.62 -31.80
N LYS A 272 -13.20 8.78 -32.95
CA LYS A 272 -12.84 8.11 -34.20
C LYS A 272 -11.34 8.19 -34.39
N THR A 273 -10.73 7.03 -34.60
CA THR A 273 -9.35 6.82 -34.99
C THR A 273 -8.91 7.80 -36.09
N SER A 274 -8.23 8.88 -35.72
CA SER A 274 -7.07 9.32 -36.47
C SER A 274 -5.89 8.56 -35.87
N THR A 275 -5.55 7.46 -36.54
CA THR A 275 -4.28 6.76 -36.37
C THR A 275 -3.12 7.74 -36.50
N THR A 276 -2.60 8.21 -35.39
CA THR A 276 -1.20 8.62 -35.28
C THR A 276 -0.68 8.18 -33.92
N SER A 277 -0.12 6.98 -33.88
CA SER A 277 0.95 6.63 -32.95
C SER A 277 2.20 7.47 -33.28
N SER A 278 2.09 8.80 -33.33
CA SER A 278 3.25 9.64 -33.49
C SER A 278 3.88 9.79 -32.11
N SER A 279 5.13 9.33 -32.00
CA SER A 279 6.01 9.79 -30.93
C SER A 279 5.89 11.32 -30.80
N PRO A 280 5.93 11.90 -29.59
CA PRO A 280 6.00 13.34 -29.45
C PRO A 280 7.11 13.91 -30.35
N PRO A 281 6.90 15.10 -30.95
CA PRO A 281 7.89 15.74 -31.81
C PRO A 281 9.21 15.95 -31.07
N HIS A 282 10.29 16.15 -31.82
CA HIS A 282 11.61 16.35 -31.23
C HIS A 282 11.57 17.61 -30.34
N PRO A 283 12.24 17.64 -29.16
CA PRO A 283 12.17 18.79 -28.25
C PRO A 283 12.58 20.14 -28.86
N SER A 284 13.33 20.14 -29.97
CA SER A 284 13.68 21.35 -30.72
C SER A 284 12.53 21.95 -31.52
N GLU A 285 11.45 21.20 -31.73
CA GLU A 285 10.22 21.65 -32.41
C GLU A 285 9.15 22.10 -31.42
N CYS A 286 9.47 22.10 -30.12
CA CYS A 286 8.54 22.44 -29.06
C CYS A 286 8.82 23.85 -28.53
N ASP A 287 7.78 24.70 -28.54
CA ASP A 287 7.83 26.03 -27.94
C ASP A 287 7.20 26.03 -26.53
N LEU A 288 7.70 26.91 -25.67
CA LEU A 288 7.12 27.17 -24.36
C LEU A 288 6.14 28.35 -24.45
N PHE A 289 4.95 28.16 -23.89
CA PHE A 289 3.90 29.18 -23.86
C PHE A 289 3.63 29.65 -22.44
N LEU A 290 3.44 30.96 -22.29
CA LEU A 290 3.01 31.56 -21.04
C LEU A 290 1.48 31.44 -20.92
N VAL A 291 1.01 30.86 -19.84
CA VAL A 291 -0.42 30.65 -19.58
C VAL A 291 -0.94 31.80 -18.73
N ASN A 292 -2.01 32.46 -19.17
CA ASN A 292 -2.69 33.47 -18.36
C ASN A 292 -3.48 32.79 -17.23
N ARG A 293 -3.08 33.06 -15.99
CA ARG A 293 -3.67 32.48 -14.77
C ARG A 293 -5.16 32.78 -14.63
N ASP A 294 -5.58 34.02 -14.85
CA ASP A 294 -6.98 34.42 -14.67
C ASP A 294 -7.89 33.75 -15.73
N ALA A 295 -7.37 33.55 -16.94
CA ALA A 295 -8.07 32.78 -17.98
C ALA A 295 -8.10 31.27 -17.68
N LEU A 296 -7.03 30.74 -17.07
CA LEU A 296 -6.92 29.35 -16.65
C LEU A 296 -7.93 29.00 -15.54
N PHE A 297 -8.07 29.86 -14.52
CA PHE A 297 -8.98 29.69 -13.39
C PHE A 297 -10.35 30.34 -13.60
N SER A 298 -10.73 30.61 -14.85
CA SER A 298 -12.03 31.22 -15.20
C SER A 298 -13.24 30.29 -15.09
N PHE A 299 -13.01 29.00 -14.77
CA PHE A 299 -14.02 27.94 -14.75
C PHE A 299 -14.74 27.71 -16.10
N HIS A 300 -14.14 28.17 -17.21
CA HIS A 300 -14.63 27.87 -18.54
C HIS A 300 -14.32 26.40 -18.91
N PRO A 301 -15.22 25.65 -19.58
CA PRO A 301 -15.04 24.22 -19.84
C PRO A 301 -13.71 23.84 -20.55
N ALA A 302 -13.25 24.68 -21.47
CA ALA A 302 -11.96 24.47 -22.14
C ALA A 302 -10.76 24.71 -21.21
N SER A 303 -10.85 25.71 -20.33
CA SER A 303 -9.82 26.01 -19.34
C SER A 303 -9.76 24.91 -18.28
N GLU A 304 -10.91 24.40 -17.83
CA GLU A 304 -11.00 23.25 -16.91
C GLU A 304 -10.36 22.00 -17.50
N ALA A 305 -10.67 21.65 -18.75
CA ALA A 305 -10.03 20.50 -19.41
C ALA A 305 -8.51 20.66 -19.52
N PHE A 306 -8.03 21.88 -19.81
CA PHE A 306 -6.61 22.18 -19.87
C PHE A 306 -5.94 22.12 -18.49
N LEU A 307 -6.58 22.69 -17.46
CA LEU A 307 -6.13 22.66 -16.06
C LEU A 307 -6.04 21.23 -15.54
N GLN A 308 -7.03 20.38 -15.85
CA GLN A 308 -7.02 18.95 -15.52
C GLN A 308 -5.83 18.22 -16.16
N ASN A 309 -5.53 18.50 -17.44
CA ASN A 309 -4.37 17.90 -18.10
C ASN A 309 -3.06 18.35 -17.46
N MET A 310 -2.94 19.65 -17.15
CA MET A 310 -1.77 20.20 -16.47
C MET A 310 -1.58 19.56 -15.08
N MET A 311 -2.65 19.46 -14.28
CA MET A 311 -2.59 18.88 -12.94
C MET A 311 -2.33 17.36 -12.99
N ASN A 312 -2.88 16.64 -13.97
CA ASN A 312 -2.56 15.24 -14.21
C ASN A 312 -1.07 15.04 -14.52
N LEU A 313 -0.48 15.90 -15.36
CA LEU A 313 0.95 15.86 -15.65
C LEU A 313 1.78 16.18 -14.40
N TYR A 314 1.41 17.23 -13.66
CA TYR A 314 2.08 17.64 -12.42
C TYR A 314 2.08 16.51 -11.39
N THR A 315 0.91 15.94 -11.14
CA THR A 315 0.73 14.87 -10.16
C THR A 315 1.43 13.56 -10.55
N SER A 316 1.56 13.29 -11.86
CA SER A 316 2.29 12.11 -12.36
C SER A 316 3.81 12.25 -12.25
N SER A 317 4.32 13.48 -12.31
CA SER A 317 5.76 13.76 -12.29
C SER A 317 6.34 13.74 -10.88
N HIS A 318 5.59 14.29 -9.92
CA HIS A 318 6.00 14.41 -8.53
C HIS A 318 5.60 13.18 -7.69
N TYR A 319 6.50 12.77 -6.80
CA TYR A 319 6.27 11.62 -5.92
C TYR A 319 5.20 11.90 -4.84
N LYS A 320 5.09 13.16 -4.41
CA LYS A 320 4.11 13.61 -3.42
C LYS A 320 3.57 14.97 -3.86
N ASN A 321 2.24 15.09 -3.82
CA ASN A 321 1.51 16.31 -4.16
C ASN A 321 0.56 16.65 -3.02
N SER A 322 0.28 17.94 -2.86
CA SER A 322 -0.73 18.46 -1.96
C SER A 322 -1.81 19.20 -2.77
N PRO A 323 -3.10 19.13 -2.41
CA PRO A 323 -4.15 19.93 -3.05
C PRO A 323 -3.90 21.42 -2.88
N ASN A 324 -3.19 21.81 -1.82
CA ASN A 324 -2.78 23.18 -1.58
C ASN A 324 -1.84 23.70 -2.68
N ASP A 325 -1.20 22.82 -3.46
CA ASP A 325 -0.35 23.21 -4.59
C ASP A 325 -1.20 23.94 -5.65
N LEU A 326 -2.44 23.50 -5.89
CA LEU A 326 -3.37 24.17 -6.80
C LEU A 326 -3.75 25.57 -6.29
N GLN A 327 -3.99 25.69 -4.98
CA GLN A 327 -4.27 26.98 -4.35
C GLN A 327 -3.08 27.92 -4.44
N LEU A 328 -1.86 27.42 -4.19
CA LEU A 328 -0.64 28.21 -4.30
C LEU A 328 -0.42 28.71 -5.74
N MET A 329 -0.73 27.88 -6.73
CA MET A 329 -0.68 28.27 -8.16
C MET A 329 -1.74 29.31 -8.55
N ALA A 330 -2.86 29.37 -7.84
CA ALA A 330 -3.91 30.35 -8.07
C ALA A 330 -3.64 31.68 -7.37
N ASP A 331 -2.95 31.66 -6.22
CA ASP A 331 -2.69 32.84 -5.38
C ASP A 331 -1.44 33.61 -5.84
N ALA A 332 -0.37 32.90 -6.21
CA ALA A 332 0.89 33.47 -6.72
C ALA A 332 0.72 34.14 -8.09
#